data_AF-A0A6A5AB14-F1
#
_entry.id   AF-A0A6A5AB14-F1
#
_cell.length_a   1.000
_cell.length_b   1.000
_cell.length_c   1.000
_cell.angle_alpha   90.00
_cell.angle_beta   90.00
_cell.angle_gamma   90.00
#
_symmetry.space_group_name_H-M   'P 1'
#
loop_
_entity.id
_entity.type
_entity.pdbx_description
1 polymer ?
#
loop_
_entity_poly.entity_id
_entity_poly.type
_entity_poly.pdbx_seq_one_letter_code
_entity_poly.pdbx_strand_id
1 'polypeptide(L)'
;EFGDTISEGLQYFGGDACVNTITKAMTEVHRLVASTKVEDADTLTTLFNPCSEFKNDDDRALFELAIFNPFQGPAQDNDFADKNLASVCESFASLPGTPVEKLSKFIGNTGGDKCTSSAWEKNVESVIDEAIGDRSVNRAWLYQTCTEFGFAQTTATGHGAFAPLKYATVDSIHTKRCAAVFNITDNDTRVAATLKTYGGLKINVENVIFPIGTIDPWNGLALNNKSGIVNPKSEVVEILGASHHSDIISSRPSDSVHLAWAHQRIESAVDRFLRHQSTRKGW
;
A
#
# COMPACT_ATOMS: atom_id res chain seq x y z
N GLU A 1 -3.21 -4.62 7.69
CA GLU A 1 -2.01 -3.80 7.97
C GLU A 1 -1.83 -2.68 6.96
N PHE A 2 -1.42 -2.93 5.70
CA PHE A 2 -1.18 -1.84 4.73
C PHE A 2 -2.33 -0.83 4.60
N GLY A 3 -3.57 -1.30 4.37
CA GLY A 3 -4.75 -0.44 4.32
C GLY A 3 -5.13 0.19 5.67
N ASP A 4 -4.72 -0.42 6.79
CA ASP A 4 -5.00 0.09 8.13
C ASP A 4 -4.15 1.33 8.37
N THR A 5 -2.87 1.28 8.01
CA THR A 5 -1.96 2.43 8.09
C THR A 5 -2.40 3.58 7.18
N ILE A 6 -2.94 3.30 5.99
CA ILE A 6 -3.57 4.36 5.16
C ILE A 6 -4.76 4.98 5.91
N SER A 7 -5.58 4.16 6.58
CA SER A 7 -6.72 4.65 7.36
C SER A 7 -6.27 5.52 8.55
N GLU A 8 -5.20 5.12 9.24
CA GLU A 8 -4.59 5.88 10.32
C GLU A 8 -4.01 7.21 9.81
N GLY A 9 -3.35 7.21 8.65
CA GLY A 9 -2.88 8.43 8.00
C GLY A 9 -4.04 9.38 7.63
N LEU A 10 -5.12 8.85 7.05
CA LEU A 10 -6.34 9.64 6.78
C LEU A 10 -6.93 10.22 8.07
N GLN A 11 -6.92 9.46 9.17
CA GLN A 11 -7.36 9.94 10.48
C GLN A 11 -6.45 11.05 11.01
N TYR A 12 -5.14 10.88 10.87
CA TYR A 12 -4.14 11.83 11.34
C TYR A 12 -4.29 13.21 10.67
N PHE A 13 -4.55 13.25 9.35
CA PHE A 13 -4.69 14.52 8.62
C PHE A 13 -6.12 15.05 8.49
N GLY A 14 -7.12 14.17 8.39
CA GLY A 14 -8.51 14.54 8.13
C GLY A 14 -9.51 14.24 9.25
N GLY A 15 -9.05 13.62 10.34
CA GLY A 15 -9.86 13.25 11.49
C GLY A 15 -10.92 12.19 11.21
N ASP A 16 -11.70 11.88 12.25
CA ASP A 16 -12.74 10.83 12.19
C ASP A 16 -13.80 11.08 11.12
N ALA A 17 -14.10 12.35 10.80
CA ALA A 17 -15.09 12.69 9.79
C ALA A 17 -14.68 12.18 8.39
N CYS A 18 -13.39 12.30 8.04
CA CYS A 18 -12.85 11.78 6.79
C CYS A 18 -12.95 10.25 6.74
N VAL A 19 -12.40 9.58 7.76
CA VAL A 19 -12.38 8.11 7.87
C VAL A 19 -13.80 7.54 7.86
N ASN A 20 -14.73 8.11 8.62
CA ASN A 20 -16.12 7.66 8.67
C ASN A 20 -16.84 7.81 7.33
N THR A 21 -16.55 8.88 6.59
CA THR A 21 -17.13 9.08 5.25
C THR A 21 -16.60 8.04 4.28
N ILE A 22 -15.29 7.81 4.24
CA ILE A 22 -14.68 6.79 3.37
C ILE A 22 -15.19 5.40 3.74
N THR A 23 -15.27 5.07 5.03
CA THR A 23 -15.80 3.79 5.52
C THR A 23 -17.22 3.53 5.03
N LYS A 24 -18.11 4.53 5.12
CA LYS A 24 -19.49 4.44 4.62
C LYS A 24 -19.52 4.24 3.10
N ALA A 25 -18.62 4.90 2.37
CA ALA A 25 -18.50 4.72 0.92
C ALA A 25 -18.05 3.28 0.58
N MET A 26 -17.02 2.75 1.24
CA MET A 26 -16.53 1.38 1.03
C MET A 26 -17.58 0.33 1.40
N THR A 27 -18.38 0.59 2.45
CA THR A 27 -19.50 -0.27 2.85
C THR A 27 -20.54 -0.37 1.74
N GLU A 28 -20.90 0.77 1.14
CA GLU A 28 -21.88 0.79 0.06
C GLU A 28 -21.31 0.19 -1.25
N VAL A 29 -20.04 0.44 -1.56
CA VAL A 29 -19.36 -0.24 -2.68
C VAL A 29 -19.43 -1.75 -2.51
N HIS A 30 -19.04 -2.27 -1.34
CA HIS A 30 -19.07 -3.71 -1.10
C HIS A 30 -20.49 -4.27 -1.22
N ARG A 31 -21.49 -3.57 -0.69
CA ARG A 31 -22.91 -3.96 -0.82
C ARG A 31 -23.34 -4.05 -2.29
N LEU A 32 -23.00 -3.04 -3.09
CA LEU A 32 -23.32 -3.01 -4.53
C LEU A 32 -22.60 -4.14 -5.29
N VAL A 33 -21.30 -4.31 -5.03
CA VAL A 33 -20.49 -5.36 -5.65
C VAL A 33 -21.02 -6.74 -5.28
N ALA A 34 -21.42 -6.98 -4.03
CA ALA A 34 -21.94 -8.27 -3.55
C ALA A 34 -23.40 -8.55 -3.99
N SER A 35 -24.14 -7.54 -4.44
CA SER A 35 -25.56 -7.69 -4.77
C SER A 35 -25.79 -8.55 -6.01
N THR A 36 -26.96 -9.20 -6.06
CA THR A 36 -27.48 -9.91 -7.22
C THR A 36 -28.67 -9.19 -7.86
N LYS A 37 -28.99 -7.98 -7.39
CA LYS A 37 -30.14 -7.20 -7.84
C LYS A 37 -29.76 -6.33 -9.05
N VAL A 38 -30.65 -6.24 -10.03
CA VAL A 38 -30.41 -5.47 -11.27
C VAL A 38 -30.25 -3.98 -10.97
N GLU A 39 -31.08 -3.43 -10.09
CA GLU A 39 -31.01 -2.03 -9.69
C GLU A 39 -29.68 -1.63 -9.02
N ASP A 40 -29.06 -2.58 -8.30
CA ASP A 40 -27.75 -2.37 -7.69
C ASP A 40 -26.64 -2.42 -8.75
N ALA A 41 -26.77 -3.29 -9.77
CA ALA A 41 -25.85 -3.34 -10.90
C ALA A 41 -25.91 -2.05 -11.74
N ASP A 42 -27.10 -1.50 -11.97
CA ASP A 42 -27.30 -0.20 -12.65
C ASP A 42 -26.66 0.95 -11.85
N THR A 43 -26.85 0.92 -10.53
CA THR A 43 -26.23 1.89 -9.61
C THR A 43 -24.70 1.80 -9.65
N LEU A 44 -24.15 0.59 -9.60
CA LEU A 44 -22.70 0.36 -9.67
C LEU A 44 -22.12 0.83 -11.01
N THR A 45 -22.82 0.55 -12.12
CA THR A 45 -22.45 0.99 -13.46
C THR A 45 -22.43 2.51 -13.56
N THR A 46 -23.45 3.17 -13.01
CA THR A 46 -23.54 4.63 -12.99
C THR A 46 -22.40 5.27 -12.17
N LEU A 47 -22.09 4.69 -11.01
CA LEU A 47 -21.13 5.27 -10.07
C LEU A 47 -19.67 4.95 -10.42
N PHE A 48 -19.38 3.78 -10.97
CA PHE A 48 -18.01 3.29 -11.10
C PHE A 48 -17.68 2.65 -12.46
N ASN A 49 -18.68 2.47 -13.31
CA ASN A 49 -18.55 1.94 -14.67
C ASN A 49 -17.57 0.75 -14.76
N PRO A 50 -17.90 -0.45 -14.24
CA PRO A 50 -17.04 -1.62 -14.38
C PRO A 50 -16.69 -1.88 -15.85
N CYS A 51 -15.43 -2.22 -16.14
CA CYS A 51 -14.99 -2.49 -17.53
C CYS A 51 -15.61 -3.76 -18.15
N SER A 52 -16.16 -4.64 -17.31
CA SER A 52 -16.72 -5.94 -17.67
C SER A 52 -17.67 -6.40 -16.57
N GLU A 53 -18.57 -7.31 -16.92
CA GLU A 53 -19.39 -8.03 -15.95
C GLU A 53 -18.53 -8.88 -15.02
N PHE A 54 -18.96 -9.00 -13.75
CA PHE A 54 -18.32 -9.88 -12.78
C PHE A 54 -18.81 -11.33 -12.98
N LYS A 55 -17.91 -12.22 -13.40
CA LYS A 55 -18.23 -13.64 -13.61
C LYS A 55 -18.07 -14.47 -12.34
N ASN A 56 -17.21 -14.02 -11.43
CA ASN A 56 -16.85 -14.71 -10.20
C ASN A 56 -16.33 -13.72 -9.14
N ASP A 57 -15.92 -14.23 -7.98
CA ASP A 57 -15.39 -13.41 -6.88
C ASP A 57 -13.99 -12.85 -7.15
N ASP A 58 -13.23 -13.41 -8.10
CA ASP A 58 -11.92 -12.87 -8.49
C ASP A 58 -12.07 -11.56 -9.30
N ASP A 59 -13.11 -11.47 -10.13
CA ASP A 59 -13.49 -10.21 -10.79
C ASP A 59 -13.93 -9.14 -9.78
N ARG A 60 -14.72 -9.54 -8.77
CA ARG A 60 -15.14 -8.66 -7.67
C ARG A 60 -13.94 -8.19 -6.85
N ALA A 61 -12.98 -9.08 -6.59
CA ALA A 61 -11.74 -8.77 -5.89
C ALA A 61 -10.90 -7.73 -6.64
N LEU A 62 -10.75 -7.91 -7.95
CA LEU A 62 -10.03 -6.93 -8.77
C LEU A 62 -10.72 -5.57 -8.77
N PHE A 63 -12.05 -5.55 -8.84
CA PHE A 63 -12.81 -4.31 -8.78
C PHE A 63 -12.64 -3.59 -7.43
N GLU A 64 -12.78 -4.30 -6.31
CA GLU A 64 -12.55 -3.69 -4.99
C GLU A 64 -11.11 -3.20 -4.82
N LEU A 65 -10.12 -3.94 -5.34
CA LEU A 65 -8.74 -3.49 -5.37
C LEU A 65 -8.58 -2.20 -6.20
N ALA A 66 -9.26 -2.10 -7.34
CA ALA A 66 -9.27 -0.89 -8.15
C ALA A 66 -9.93 0.32 -7.44
N ILE A 67 -10.90 0.08 -6.56
CA ILE A 67 -11.49 1.11 -5.69
C ILE A 67 -10.52 1.54 -4.58
N PHE A 68 -9.69 0.63 -4.08
CA PHE A 68 -8.68 0.90 -3.05
C PHE A 68 -7.43 1.60 -3.59
N ASN A 69 -6.99 1.31 -4.82
CA ASN A 69 -5.76 1.83 -5.42
C ASN A 69 -5.58 3.36 -5.37
N PRO A 70 -6.62 4.20 -5.59
CA PRO A 70 -6.50 5.66 -5.54
C PRO A 70 -6.04 6.23 -4.19
N PHE A 71 -6.09 5.44 -3.11
CA PHE A 71 -5.62 5.84 -1.78
C PHE A 71 -4.15 5.50 -1.51
N GLN A 72 -3.57 4.56 -2.27
CA GLN A 72 -2.21 4.06 -2.02
C GLN A 72 -1.12 5.06 -2.41
N GLY A 73 -1.28 5.73 -3.55
CA GLY A 73 -0.35 6.76 -4.02
C GLY A 73 -0.24 7.93 -3.05
N PRO A 74 -1.38 8.60 -2.71
CA PRO A 74 -1.37 9.71 -1.75
C PRO A 74 -0.82 9.35 -0.37
N ALA A 75 -0.93 8.09 0.06
CA ALA A 75 -0.37 7.63 1.32
C ALA A 75 1.15 7.46 1.26
N GLN A 76 1.69 6.90 0.18
CA GLN A 76 3.13 6.72 0.00
C GLN A 76 3.85 8.05 -0.28
N ASP A 77 3.25 8.89 -1.11
CA ASP A 77 3.84 10.15 -1.57
C ASP A 77 3.48 11.37 -0.71
N ASN A 78 2.83 11.15 0.44
CA ASN A 78 2.16 12.19 1.24
C ASN A 78 3.02 13.44 1.50
N ASP A 79 4.33 13.25 1.74
CA ASP A 79 5.22 14.34 2.16
C ASP A 79 5.74 15.19 1.00
N PHE A 80 5.57 14.75 -0.25
CA PHE A 80 6.15 15.42 -1.41
C PHE A 80 5.24 15.57 -2.64
N ALA A 81 4.08 14.91 -2.67
CA ALA A 81 3.09 15.07 -3.72
C ALA A 81 1.99 16.07 -3.36
N ASP A 82 1.45 16.74 -4.40
CA ASP A 82 0.28 17.61 -4.26
C ASP A 82 -0.97 16.82 -3.84
N LYS A 83 -1.10 15.59 -4.36
CA LYS A 83 -2.13 14.64 -3.94
C LYS A 83 -1.61 13.83 -2.77
N ASN A 84 -1.97 14.27 -1.56
CA ASN A 84 -1.63 13.63 -0.29
C ASN A 84 -2.89 13.29 0.53
N LEU A 85 -2.73 12.68 1.70
CA LEU A 85 -3.86 12.24 2.53
C LEU A 85 -4.77 13.39 2.98
N ALA A 86 -4.21 14.57 3.26
CA ALA A 86 -5.01 15.76 3.59
C ALA A 86 -5.90 16.16 2.39
N SER A 87 -5.35 16.21 1.18
CA SER A 87 -6.10 16.53 -0.03
C SER A 87 -7.20 15.52 -0.36
N VAL A 88 -7.01 14.23 -0.02
CA VAL A 88 -8.06 13.21 -0.12
C VAL A 88 -9.21 13.56 0.81
N CYS A 89 -8.92 13.87 2.07
CA CYS A 89 -9.94 14.25 3.04
C CYS A 89 -10.67 15.55 2.68
N GLU A 90 -9.96 16.56 2.18
CA GLU A 90 -10.53 17.80 1.66
C GLU A 90 -11.45 17.55 0.45
N SER A 91 -11.08 16.63 -0.43
CA SER A 91 -11.92 16.21 -1.56
C SER A 91 -13.23 15.60 -1.05
N PHE A 92 -13.18 14.67 -0.09
CA PHE A 92 -14.39 14.08 0.49
C PHE A 92 -15.24 15.11 1.26
N ALA A 93 -14.62 16.10 1.90
CA ALA A 93 -15.34 17.16 2.59
C ALA A 93 -16.09 18.09 1.61
N SER A 94 -15.45 18.44 0.48
CA SER A 94 -15.96 19.40 -0.50
C SER A 94 -16.92 18.82 -1.53
N LEU A 95 -16.76 17.54 -1.91
CA LEU A 95 -17.62 16.90 -2.91
C LEU A 95 -19.05 16.74 -2.38
N PRO A 96 -20.08 17.06 -3.19
CA PRO A 96 -21.48 16.92 -2.78
C PRO A 96 -21.97 15.48 -2.93
N GLY A 97 -23.05 15.16 -2.22
CA GLY A 97 -23.74 13.86 -2.30
C GLY A 97 -23.46 12.95 -1.11
N THR A 98 -23.98 11.73 -1.23
CA THR A 98 -23.75 10.61 -0.31
C THR A 98 -22.27 10.19 -0.30
N PRO A 99 -21.82 9.44 0.72
CA PRO A 99 -20.44 8.95 0.77
C PRO A 99 -19.99 8.19 -0.50
N VAL A 100 -20.83 7.33 -1.07
CA VAL A 100 -20.49 6.55 -2.27
C VAL A 100 -20.41 7.43 -3.53
N GLU A 101 -21.26 8.45 -3.65
CA GLU A 101 -21.17 9.42 -4.75
C GLU A 101 -19.92 10.30 -4.65
N LYS A 102 -19.48 10.63 -3.44
CA LYS A 102 -18.20 11.32 -3.22
C LYS A 102 -17.02 10.46 -3.66
N LEU A 103 -17.03 9.17 -3.30
CA LEU A 103 -16.02 8.21 -3.75
C LEU A 103 -16.01 8.06 -5.28
N SER A 104 -17.18 7.91 -5.90
CA SER A 104 -17.34 7.87 -7.36
C SER A 104 -16.70 9.08 -8.05
N LYS A 105 -16.96 10.30 -7.55
CA LYS A 105 -16.38 11.54 -8.06
C LYS A 105 -14.86 11.64 -7.82
N PHE A 106 -14.39 11.16 -6.68
CA PHE A 106 -12.97 11.12 -6.35
C PHE A 106 -12.19 10.17 -7.28
N ILE A 107 -12.76 9.01 -7.60
CA ILE A 107 -12.16 8.03 -8.54
C ILE A 107 -12.26 8.53 -9.98
N GLY A 108 -13.42 9.08 -10.36
CA GLY A 108 -13.62 9.72 -11.67
C GLY A 108 -13.83 8.74 -12.84
N ASN A 109 -14.29 7.52 -12.58
CA ASN A 109 -14.58 6.50 -13.59
C ASN A 109 -16.09 6.29 -13.77
N THR A 110 -16.81 7.29 -14.31
CA THR A 110 -18.29 7.28 -14.38
C THR A 110 -18.85 7.14 -15.80
N GLY A 111 -18.04 6.71 -16.79
CA GLY A 111 -18.50 6.52 -18.17
C GLY A 111 -17.52 6.99 -19.26
N GLY A 112 -17.91 6.82 -20.52
CA GLY A 112 -17.07 7.09 -21.70
C GLY A 112 -15.99 6.04 -21.89
N ASP A 113 -14.79 6.45 -22.29
CA ASP A 113 -13.64 5.55 -22.47
C ASP A 113 -12.99 5.13 -21.13
N LYS A 114 -13.50 5.61 -19.98
CA LYS A 114 -12.99 5.32 -18.64
C LYS A 114 -13.90 4.34 -17.91
N CYS A 115 -13.31 3.27 -17.39
CA CYS A 115 -14.00 2.25 -16.60
C CYS A 115 -13.11 1.77 -15.44
N THR A 116 -13.72 1.18 -14.42
CA THR A 116 -12.99 0.60 -13.28
C THR A 116 -12.68 -0.88 -13.56
N SER A 117 -11.40 -1.26 -13.43
CA SER A 117 -10.93 -2.62 -13.79
C SER A 117 -11.69 -3.71 -13.02
N SER A 118 -12.21 -4.70 -13.77
CA SER A 118 -13.18 -5.68 -13.26
C SER A 118 -13.07 -7.07 -13.91
N ALA A 119 -12.00 -7.32 -14.67
CA ALA A 119 -11.73 -8.60 -15.32
C ALA A 119 -10.41 -9.17 -14.80
N TRP A 120 -10.48 -10.21 -13.97
CA TRP A 120 -9.30 -10.82 -13.35
C TRP A 120 -8.30 -11.33 -14.39
N GLU A 121 -8.78 -11.92 -15.50
CA GLU A 121 -7.88 -12.42 -16.54
C GLU A 121 -7.07 -11.29 -17.19
N LYS A 122 -7.64 -10.08 -17.31
CA LYS A 122 -6.91 -8.90 -17.80
C LYS A 122 -5.79 -8.47 -16.84
N ASN A 123 -5.96 -8.68 -15.54
CA ASN A 123 -4.90 -8.44 -14.57
C ASN A 123 -3.72 -9.41 -14.74
N VAL A 124 -3.99 -10.68 -15.11
CA VAL A 124 -2.95 -11.67 -15.45
C VAL A 124 -2.27 -11.32 -16.78
N GLU A 125 -3.06 -11.07 -17.83
CA GLU A 125 -2.55 -10.70 -19.16
C GLU A 125 -1.62 -9.48 -19.12
N SER A 126 -1.85 -8.54 -18.19
CA SER A 126 -1.05 -7.32 -18.05
C SER A 126 0.44 -7.55 -17.75
N VAL A 127 0.79 -8.74 -17.24
CA VAL A 127 2.15 -9.10 -16.78
C VAL A 127 2.63 -10.46 -17.32
N ILE A 128 1.90 -11.07 -18.25
CA ILE A 128 2.29 -12.37 -18.82
C ILE A 128 3.44 -12.24 -19.83
N ASP A 129 3.54 -11.09 -20.49
CA ASP A 129 4.55 -10.81 -21.52
C ASP A 129 5.98 -10.83 -20.94
N GLU A 130 6.84 -11.63 -21.54
CA GLU A 130 8.24 -11.81 -21.13
C GLU A 130 9.20 -10.89 -21.88
N ALA A 131 8.72 -10.14 -22.88
CA ALA A 131 9.53 -9.18 -23.60
C ALA A 131 10.04 -8.07 -22.67
N ILE A 132 11.31 -7.68 -22.86
CA ILE A 132 11.90 -6.55 -22.16
C ILE A 132 11.28 -5.26 -22.72
N GLY A 133 10.66 -4.47 -21.85
CA GLY A 133 9.98 -3.22 -22.19
C GLY A 133 9.37 -2.57 -20.95
N ASP A 134 8.53 -1.54 -21.12
CA ASP A 134 8.04 -0.73 -19.99
C ASP A 134 7.31 -1.54 -18.90
N ARG A 135 6.70 -2.67 -19.26
CA ARG A 135 5.98 -3.55 -18.33
C ARG A 135 6.85 -4.63 -17.68
N SER A 136 8.09 -4.84 -18.15
CA SER A 136 8.94 -5.93 -17.65
C SER A 136 9.33 -5.74 -16.18
N VAL A 137 9.40 -4.48 -15.70
CA VAL A 137 9.65 -4.18 -14.27
C VAL A 137 8.50 -4.68 -13.39
N ASN A 138 7.25 -4.51 -13.80
CA ASN A 138 6.09 -4.99 -13.04
C ASN A 138 6.05 -6.53 -12.97
N ARG A 139 6.42 -7.21 -14.06
CA ARG A 139 6.53 -8.67 -14.07
C ARG A 139 7.66 -9.16 -13.17
N ALA A 140 8.84 -8.54 -13.23
CA ALA A 140 9.97 -8.87 -12.36
C ALA A 140 9.62 -8.64 -10.88
N TRP A 141 8.99 -7.51 -10.56
CA TRP A 141 8.52 -7.22 -9.21
C TRP A 141 7.50 -8.25 -8.72
N LEU A 142 6.50 -8.59 -9.54
CA LEU A 142 5.54 -9.63 -9.20
C LEU A 142 6.22 -10.97 -8.97
N TYR A 143 7.22 -11.34 -9.78
CA TYR A 143 7.96 -12.59 -9.56
C TYR A 143 8.62 -12.60 -8.17
N GLN A 144 9.30 -11.53 -7.77
CA GLN A 144 9.93 -11.43 -6.45
C GLN A 144 8.92 -11.48 -5.30
N THR A 145 7.75 -10.86 -5.45
CA THR A 145 6.71 -10.96 -4.41
C THR A 145 6.05 -12.35 -4.37
N CYS A 146 6.03 -13.07 -5.49
CA CYS A 146 5.59 -14.46 -5.55
C CYS A 146 6.61 -15.43 -4.96
N THR A 147 7.92 -15.17 -5.10
CA THR A 147 8.97 -16.11 -4.71
C THR A 147 9.66 -15.78 -3.39
N GLU A 148 9.66 -14.54 -2.92
CA GLU A 148 10.50 -14.14 -1.79
C GLU A 148 9.76 -13.29 -0.75
N PHE A 149 8.98 -12.30 -1.17
CA PHE A 149 8.53 -11.23 -0.27
C PHE A 149 7.11 -11.35 0.27
N GLY A 150 6.14 -11.83 -0.52
CA GLY A 150 4.76 -11.98 -0.06
C GLY A 150 4.00 -10.68 0.20
N PHE A 151 4.32 -9.59 -0.53
CA PHE A 151 3.80 -8.22 -0.30
C PHE A 151 2.40 -7.98 -0.87
N ALA A 152 1.42 -8.81 -0.53
CA ALA A 152 0.03 -8.66 -0.98
C ALA A 152 -0.66 -7.48 -0.27
N GLN A 153 -1.06 -6.44 -1.01
CA GLN A 153 -1.87 -5.34 -0.46
C GLN A 153 -3.36 -5.74 -0.48
N THR A 154 -3.90 -6.06 0.69
CA THR A 154 -5.27 -6.58 0.85
C THR A 154 -6.09 -5.71 1.79
N THR A 155 -7.41 -5.83 1.70
CA THR A 155 -8.36 -5.10 2.58
C THR A 155 -9.26 -6.04 3.39
N ALA A 156 -9.45 -7.29 2.94
CA ALA A 156 -10.47 -8.20 3.48
C ALA A 156 -10.32 -8.50 4.98
N THR A 157 -9.09 -8.57 5.47
CA THR A 157 -8.73 -8.84 6.87
C THR A 157 -8.31 -7.59 7.65
N GLY A 158 -8.36 -6.42 7.00
CA GLY A 158 -7.94 -5.15 7.60
C GLY A 158 -8.96 -4.55 8.55
N HIS A 159 -8.55 -3.45 9.15
CA HIS A 159 -9.29 -2.58 10.02
C HIS A 159 -9.41 -1.17 9.40
N GLY A 160 -10.20 -0.29 10.00
CA GLY A 160 -10.34 1.09 9.53
C GLY A 160 -11.21 1.24 8.27
N ALA A 161 -10.84 2.18 7.40
CA ALA A 161 -11.72 2.70 6.36
C ALA A 161 -12.03 1.71 5.23
N PHE A 162 -11.09 0.81 4.95
CA PHE A 162 -11.17 -0.14 3.83
C PHE A 162 -11.61 -1.53 4.26
N ALA A 163 -11.74 -1.78 5.57
CA ALA A 163 -12.23 -3.04 6.12
C ALA A 163 -13.56 -3.54 5.52
N PRO A 164 -14.49 -2.70 5.04
CA PRO A 164 -15.70 -3.19 4.39
C PRO A 164 -15.48 -3.94 3.07
N LEU A 165 -14.36 -3.73 2.36
CA LEU A 165 -14.04 -4.41 1.10
C LEU A 165 -13.55 -5.84 1.38
N LYS A 166 -14.31 -6.86 1.00
CA LYS A 166 -14.08 -8.28 1.41
C LYS A 166 -13.56 -9.22 0.33
N TYR A 167 -13.64 -8.86 -0.94
CA TYR A 167 -13.22 -9.73 -2.04
C TYR A 167 -11.70 -9.65 -2.29
N ALA A 168 -11.05 -8.52 -1.99
CA ALA A 168 -9.59 -8.36 -2.13
C ALA A 168 -8.82 -9.09 -1.00
N THR A 169 -8.65 -10.40 -1.17
CA THR A 169 -7.92 -11.32 -0.27
C THR A 169 -6.52 -11.62 -0.82
N VAL A 170 -5.63 -12.18 0.02
CA VAL A 170 -4.30 -12.64 -0.43
C VAL A 170 -4.41 -13.63 -1.60
N ASP A 171 -5.40 -14.53 -1.54
CA ASP A 171 -5.58 -15.54 -2.57
C ASP A 171 -5.97 -14.93 -3.92
N SER A 172 -6.99 -14.07 -3.95
CA SER A 172 -7.54 -13.48 -5.18
C SER A 172 -6.58 -12.47 -5.84
N ILE A 173 -5.85 -11.67 -5.06
CA ILE A 173 -5.00 -10.60 -5.60
C ILE A 173 -3.52 -10.98 -5.70
N HIS A 174 -3.08 -12.07 -5.06
CA HIS A 174 -1.67 -12.50 -5.06
C HIS A 174 -1.48 -13.98 -5.44
N THR A 175 -1.93 -14.93 -4.62
CA THR A 175 -1.61 -16.36 -4.81
C THR A 175 -2.07 -16.90 -6.17
N LYS A 176 -3.34 -16.68 -6.54
CA LYS A 176 -3.85 -17.10 -7.85
C LYS A 176 -3.12 -16.44 -9.01
N ARG A 177 -2.71 -15.19 -8.84
CA ARG A 177 -1.95 -14.44 -9.86
C ARG A 177 -0.55 -15.03 -10.04
N CYS A 178 0.13 -15.39 -8.95
CA CYS A 178 1.42 -16.09 -8.99
C CYS A 178 1.33 -17.43 -9.69
N ALA A 179 0.28 -18.21 -9.41
CA ALA A 179 0.03 -19.48 -10.08
C ALA A 179 -0.23 -19.29 -11.58
N ALA A 180 -1.06 -18.32 -11.95
CA ALA A 180 -1.41 -18.08 -13.35
C ALA A 180 -0.26 -17.53 -14.20
N VAL A 181 0.59 -16.65 -13.64
CA VAL A 181 1.68 -16.00 -14.39
C VAL A 181 2.95 -16.85 -14.41
N PHE A 182 3.27 -17.55 -13.32
CA PHE A 182 4.57 -18.22 -13.14
C PHE A 182 4.47 -19.71 -12.77
N ASN A 183 3.26 -20.26 -12.62
CA ASN A 183 3.05 -21.61 -12.09
C ASN A 183 3.65 -21.81 -10.68
N ILE A 184 3.63 -20.74 -9.86
CA ILE A 184 4.08 -20.77 -8.46
C ILE A 184 2.85 -20.92 -7.56
N THR A 185 2.82 -22.00 -6.78
CA THR A 185 1.73 -22.33 -5.84
C THR A 185 2.21 -22.53 -4.40
N ASP A 186 3.52 -22.44 -4.17
CA ASP A 186 4.22 -22.65 -2.91
C ASP A 186 4.71 -21.34 -2.26
N ASN A 187 4.05 -20.21 -2.57
CA ASN A 187 4.42 -18.86 -2.14
C ASN A 187 4.78 -18.77 -0.65
N ASP A 188 3.90 -19.23 0.23
CA ASP A 188 4.08 -19.17 1.69
C ASP A 188 5.35 -19.90 2.15
N THR A 189 5.65 -21.04 1.53
CA THR A 189 6.86 -21.81 1.82
C THR A 189 8.11 -21.01 1.45
N ARG A 190 8.08 -20.34 0.30
CA ARG A 190 9.23 -19.54 -0.16
C ARG A 190 9.42 -18.27 0.66
N VAL A 191 8.33 -17.57 0.99
CA VAL A 191 8.35 -16.42 1.90
C VAL A 191 8.88 -16.83 3.27
N ALA A 192 8.45 -17.97 3.82
CA ALA A 192 8.98 -18.51 5.07
C ALA A 192 10.47 -18.82 4.98
N ALA A 193 10.96 -19.32 3.84
CA ALA A 193 12.39 -19.55 3.61
C ALA A 193 13.19 -18.23 3.59
N THR A 194 12.67 -17.18 2.95
CA THR A 194 13.25 -15.83 2.96
C THR A 194 13.31 -15.28 4.39
N LEU A 195 12.20 -15.32 5.12
CA LEU A 195 12.13 -14.88 6.52
C LEU A 195 13.09 -15.64 7.42
N LYS A 196 13.25 -16.96 7.22
CA LYS A 196 14.23 -17.77 7.94
C LYS A 196 15.67 -17.39 7.61
N THR A 197 15.94 -17.04 6.35
CA THR A 197 17.27 -16.67 5.88
C THR A 197 17.70 -15.30 6.41
N TYR A 198 16.81 -14.30 6.36
CA TYR A 198 17.14 -12.91 6.71
C TYR A 198 16.69 -12.50 8.12
N GLY A 199 15.89 -13.32 8.80
CA GLY A 199 15.42 -13.09 10.18
C GLY A 199 14.18 -12.21 10.30
N GLY A 200 13.61 -11.69 9.20
CA GLY A 200 12.42 -10.83 9.22
C GLY A 200 12.54 -9.67 10.21
N LEU A 201 11.51 -9.43 11.03
CA LEU A 201 11.52 -8.41 12.09
C LEU A 201 12.43 -8.76 13.29
N LYS A 202 13.23 -9.82 13.19
CA LYS A 202 14.29 -10.21 14.12
C LYS A 202 15.66 -10.30 13.43
N ILE A 203 15.83 -9.57 12.33
CA ILE A 203 17.12 -9.46 11.63
C ILE A 203 18.23 -9.01 12.60
N ASN A 204 19.35 -9.73 12.57
CA ASN A 204 20.53 -9.46 13.40
C ASN A 204 21.70 -9.05 12.50
N VAL A 205 21.71 -7.77 12.15
CA VAL A 205 22.73 -7.16 11.29
C VAL A 205 23.38 -5.98 12.01
N GLU A 206 24.68 -5.78 11.81
CA GLU A 206 25.44 -4.65 12.38
C GLU A 206 25.48 -3.48 11.39
N ASN A 207 25.51 -2.25 11.92
CA ASN A 207 25.71 -1.03 11.15
C ASN A 207 24.64 -0.75 10.09
N VAL A 208 23.37 -1.00 10.45
CA VAL A 208 22.21 -0.67 9.61
C VAL A 208 21.31 0.30 10.36
N ILE A 209 20.79 1.28 9.64
CA ILE A 209 19.75 2.19 10.12
C ILE A 209 18.45 1.76 9.44
N PHE A 210 17.39 1.60 10.22
CA PHE A 210 16.05 1.26 9.77
C PHE A 210 15.15 2.48 9.98
N PRO A 211 15.17 3.44 9.04
CA PRO A 211 14.21 4.55 9.05
C PRO A 211 12.84 4.02 8.64
N ILE A 212 11.79 4.49 9.32
CA ILE A 212 10.41 4.18 8.92
C ILE A 212 9.47 5.30 9.35
N GLY A 213 8.60 5.71 8.44
CA GLY A 213 7.54 6.68 8.72
C GLY A 213 6.34 6.05 9.43
N THR A 214 5.74 6.76 10.40
CA THR A 214 4.57 6.20 11.13
C THR A 214 3.32 6.11 10.27
N ILE A 215 3.22 6.88 9.17
CA ILE A 215 2.10 6.83 8.23
C ILE A 215 2.47 6.14 6.91
N ASP A 216 3.69 5.62 6.78
CA ASP A 216 4.08 4.80 5.62
C ASP A 216 3.27 3.50 5.63
N PRO A 217 2.45 3.22 4.60
CA PRO A 217 1.67 1.98 4.52
C PRO A 217 2.50 0.69 4.62
N TRP A 218 3.81 0.76 4.35
CA TRP A 218 4.74 -0.35 4.48
C TRP A 218 5.31 -0.56 5.89
N ASN A 219 4.94 0.26 6.88
CA ASN A 219 5.54 0.24 8.22
C ASN A 219 5.41 -1.11 8.96
N GLY A 220 4.39 -1.91 8.67
CA GLY A 220 4.21 -3.25 9.25
C GLY A 220 5.31 -4.24 8.85
N LEU A 221 6.03 -3.96 7.76
CA LEU A 221 7.13 -4.79 7.25
C LEU A 221 8.51 -4.33 7.74
N ALA A 222 8.58 -3.25 8.52
CA ALA A 222 9.83 -2.65 8.98
C ALA A 222 10.01 -2.79 10.50
N LEU A 223 11.25 -2.67 10.95
CA LEU A 223 11.53 -2.50 12.37
C LEU A 223 11.06 -1.11 12.82
N ASN A 224 10.40 -1.06 13.97
CA ASN A 224 9.92 0.16 14.60
C ASN A 224 10.29 0.18 16.09
N ASN A 225 9.93 1.26 16.81
CA ASN A 225 10.30 1.41 18.23
C ASN A 225 9.75 0.27 19.11
N LYS A 226 8.62 -0.33 18.71
CA LYS A 226 8.00 -1.46 19.43
C LYS A 226 8.71 -2.78 19.13
N SER A 227 9.07 -3.06 17.89
CA SER A 227 9.78 -4.31 17.53
C SER A 227 11.23 -4.29 18.00
N GLY A 228 11.84 -3.09 18.03
CA GLY A 228 13.22 -2.84 18.39
C GLY A 228 14.22 -3.45 17.40
N ILE A 229 15.49 -3.40 17.79
CA ILE A 229 16.63 -4.00 17.10
C ILE A 229 17.15 -5.21 17.87
N VAL A 230 17.70 -6.20 17.16
CA VAL A 230 18.44 -7.31 17.78
C VAL A 230 19.89 -6.93 18.04
N ASN A 231 20.51 -6.22 17.08
CA ASN A 231 21.91 -5.84 17.18
C ASN A 231 22.07 -4.39 17.67
N PRO A 232 22.72 -4.13 18.80
CA PRO A 232 22.87 -2.78 19.35
C PRO A 232 23.77 -1.84 18.53
N LYS A 233 24.45 -2.35 17.49
CA LYS A 233 25.20 -1.54 16.53
C LYS A 233 24.36 -1.06 15.35
N SER A 234 23.09 -1.47 15.30
CA SER A 234 22.10 -0.97 14.36
C SER A 234 21.10 -0.09 15.10
N GLU A 235 20.19 0.52 14.36
CA GLU A 235 19.28 1.51 14.93
C GLU A 235 17.97 1.58 14.16
N VAL A 236 16.87 1.79 14.88
CA VAL A 236 15.57 2.18 14.30
C VAL A 236 15.40 3.68 14.44
N VAL A 237 14.94 4.32 13.38
CA VAL A 237 14.57 5.74 13.36
C VAL A 237 13.10 5.81 12.90
N GLU A 238 12.18 5.72 13.86
CA GLU A 238 10.75 5.86 13.58
C GLU A 238 10.36 7.35 13.53
N ILE A 239 9.82 7.79 12.39
CA ILE A 239 9.62 9.20 12.05
C ILE A 239 8.12 9.52 12.10
N LEU A 240 7.71 10.26 13.13
CA LEU A 240 6.31 10.62 13.31
C LEU A 240 5.79 11.46 12.14
N GLY A 241 4.70 10.99 11.54
CA GLY A 241 3.98 11.67 10.47
C GLY A 241 4.65 11.63 9.10
N ALA A 242 5.75 10.88 8.94
CA ALA A 242 6.40 10.72 7.64
C ALA A 242 5.82 9.54 6.84
N SER A 243 5.77 9.69 5.52
CA SER A 243 5.34 8.67 4.56
C SER A 243 6.50 7.85 4.00
N HIS A 244 6.28 7.19 2.87
CA HIS A 244 7.23 6.27 2.28
C HIS A 244 8.53 6.99 1.94
N HIS A 245 9.64 6.48 2.50
CA HIS A 245 11.02 6.92 2.24
C HIS A 245 11.22 8.45 2.24
N SER A 246 10.56 9.18 3.13
CA SER A 246 10.70 10.63 3.20
C SER A 246 12.08 11.08 3.68
N ASP A 247 12.78 10.20 4.39
CA ASP A 247 14.12 10.42 4.96
C ASP A 247 15.26 10.44 3.93
N ILE A 248 15.02 9.93 2.71
CA ILE A 248 15.99 10.00 1.60
C ILE A 248 15.72 11.18 0.67
N ILE A 249 14.66 11.94 0.92
CA ILE A 249 14.31 13.13 0.13
C ILE A 249 15.13 14.32 0.63
N SER A 250 15.62 15.14 -0.31
CA SER A 250 16.36 16.36 0.02
C SER A 250 15.58 17.25 0.99
N SER A 251 16.25 17.68 2.06
CA SER A 251 15.64 18.50 3.10
C SER A 251 15.05 19.80 2.56
N ARG A 252 13.89 20.19 3.10
CA ARG A 252 13.17 21.42 2.72
C ARG A 252 12.87 22.26 3.96
N PRO A 253 12.72 23.59 3.83
CA PRO A 253 12.30 24.44 4.94
C PRO A 253 10.91 24.09 5.52
N SER A 254 10.08 23.38 4.75
CA SER A 254 8.75 22.93 5.14
C SER A 254 8.73 21.57 5.86
N ASP A 255 9.88 20.90 6.00
CA ASP A 255 9.95 19.59 6.63
C ASP A 255 9.50 19.66 8.09
N SER A 256 8.88 18.59 8.57
CA SER A 256 8.51 18.48 9.98
C SER A 256 9.77 18.44 10.86
N VAL A 257 9.62 18.85 12.12
CA VAL A 257 10.71 18.72 13.11
C VAL A 257 11.14 17.26 13.30
N HIS A 258 10.24 16.30 13.06
CA HIS A 258 10.53 14.87 13.13
C HIS A 258 11.38 14.40 11.96
N LEU A 259 11.10 14.87 10.75
CA LEU A 259 11.91 14.53 9.57
C LEU A 259 13.30 15.18 9.66
N ALA A 260 13.39 16.44 10.08
CA ALA A 260 14.66 17.10 10.33
C ALA A 260 15.51 16.37 11.40
N TRP A 261 14.87 15.91 12.49
CA TRP A 261 15.50 15.06 13.50
C TRP A 261 16.00 13.74 12.90
N ALA A 262 15.21 13.09 12.05
CA ALA A 262 15.57 11.84 11.42
C ALA A 262 16.81 11.98 10.52
N HIS A 263 16.87 13.02 9.68
CA HIS A 263 18.07 13.30 8.86
C HIS A 263 19.32 13.44 9.71
N GLN A 264 19.27 14.22 10.81
CA GLN A 264 20.40 14.35 11.74
C GLN A 264 20.79 13.01 12.37
N ARG A 265 19.80 12.17 12.71
CA ARG A 265 20.05 10.87 13.33
C ARG A 265 20.70 9.88 12.35
N ILE A 266 20.25 9.89 11.10
CA ILE A 266 20.79 9.09 10.00
C ILE A 266 22.22 9.53 9.68
N GLU A 267 22.47 10.83 9.48
CA GLU A 267 23.83 11.36 9.27
C GLU A 267 24.78 10.97 10.40
N SER A 268 24.35 11.13 11.66
CA SER A 268 25.16 10.74 12.82
C SER A 268 25.49 9.24 12.81
N ALA A 269 24.54 8.40 12.44
CA ALA A 269 24.76 6.95 12.38
C ALA A 269 25.71 6.58 11.23
N VAL A 270 25.56 7.19 10.05
CA VAL A 270 26.49 6.99 8.92
C VAL A 270 27.92 7.42 9.31
N ASP A 271 28.10 8.58 9.94
CA ASP A 271 29.41 9.03 10.43
C ASP A 271 30.04 8.03 11.41
N ARG A 272 29.26 7.50 12.37
CA ARG A 272 29.74 6.45 13.27
C ARG A 272 30.18 5.19 12.52
N PHE A 273 29.42 4.75 11.52
CA PHE A 273 29.78 3.56 10.73
C PHE A 273 31.09 3.76 9.97
N LEU A 274 31.30 4.95 9.38
CA LEU A 274 32.53 5.29 8.66
C LEU A 274 33.75 5.39 9.59
N ARG A 275 33.61 5.99 10.77
CA ARG A 275 34.70 6.09 11.76
C ARG A 275 35.08 4.74 12.35
N HIS A 276 34.12 3.84 12.59
CA HIS A 276 34.44 2.50 13.05
C HIS A 276 35.23 1.69 12.01
N GLN A 277 35.04 1.95 10.71
CA GLN A 277 35.85 1.31 9.67
C GLN A 277 37.29 1.82 9.62
N SER A 278 37.53 3.13 9.83
CA SER A 278 38.89 3.69 9.81
C SER A 278 39.77 3.16 10.95
N THR A 279 39.19 2.86 12.11
CA THR A 279 39.91 2.23 13.25
C THR A 279 40.27 0.75 13.02
N ARG A 280 39.61 0.03 12.10
CA ARG A 280 39.90 -1.38 11.81
C ARG A 280 40.99 -1.61 10.76
N LYS A 281 41.31 -0.59 9.94
CA LYS A 281 42.38 -0.65 8.92
C LYS A 281 43.78 -0.33 9.46
N GLY A 282 43.95 -0.17 10.77
CA GLY A 282 45.24 -0.06 11.43
C GLY A 282 45.76 -1.43 11.87
N TRP A 283 46.24 -2.24 10.92
CA TRP A 283 47.15 -3.37 11.13
C TRP A 283 48.21 -3.33 10.02
#